data_AF-A0A1H8MVN7-F1
#
_entry.id   AF-A0A1H8MVN7-F1
#
_cell.length_a   1.000
_cell.length_b   1.000
_cell.length_c   1.000
_cell.angle_alpha   90.00
_cell.angle_beta   90.00
_cell.angle_gamma   90.00
#
_symmetry.space_group_name_H-M   'P 1'
#
loop_
_entity.id
_entity.type
_entity.pdbx_description
1 polymer ?
#
loop_
_entity_poly.entity_id
_entity_poly.type
_entity_poly.pdbx_seq_one_letter_code
_entity_poly.pdbx_strand_id
1 'polypeptide(L)' 'MVDEPAEQIIEDWKTGAFFLAQCLVAAFFSGILLSFVLGPLGGLLGFFLGGIAMFLLISRKVYG' A
#
# COMPACT_ATOMS: atom_id res chain seq x y z
N MET A 1 18.25 12.40 -23.96
CA MET A 1 17.38 12.59 -22.79
C MET A 1 16.04 12.95 -23.37
N VAL A 2 15.10 12.00 -23.39
CA VAL A 2 13.75 12.24 -23.88
C VAL A 2 13.08 13.04 -22.78
N ASP A 3 12.73 14.29 -23.06
CA ASP A 3 11.88 15.09 -22.18
C ASP A 3 10.52 14.39 -22.15
N GLU A 4 10.32 13.50 -21.18
CA GLU A 4 8.99 12.99 -20.88
C GLU A 4 8.12 14.21 -20.54
N PRO A 5 6.93 14.34 -21.17
CA PRO A 5 6.06 15.47 -20.91
C PRO A 5 5.77 15.49 -19.41
N ALA A 6 5.93 16.66 -18.78
CA ALA A 6 5.75 16.84 -17.33
C ALA A 6 4.42 16.26 -16.81
N GLU A 7 3.41 16.16 -17.68
CA GLU A 7 2.13 15.52 -17.42
C GLU A 7 2.24 14.01 -17.13
N GLN A 8 3.07 13.25 -17.85
CA GLN A 8 3.30 11.82 -17.59
C GLN A 8 3.99 11.59 -16.24
N ILE A 9 4.97 12.41 -15.90
CA ILE A 9 5.66 12.33 -14.60
C ILE A 9 4.66 12.56 -13.46
N ILE A 10 3.72 13.49 -13.63
CA ILE A 10 2.67 13.77 -12.64
C ILE A 10 1.67 12.61 -12.52
N GLU A 11 1.29 11.99 -13.64
CA GLU A 11 0.39 10.82 -13.63
C GLU A 11 1.03 9.60 -12.95
N ASP A 12 2.31 9.33 -13.22
CA ASP A 12 3.06 8.26 -12.58
C ASP A 12 3.22 8.50 -11.08
N TRP A 13 3.52 9.75 -10.70
CA TRP A 13 3.57 10.14 -9.30
C TRP A 13 2.24 9.96 -8.58
N LYS A 14 1.13 10.39 -9.20
CA LYS A 14 -0.22 10.20 -8.65
C LYS A 14 -0.53 8.72 -8.49
N THR A 15 -0.24 7.92 -9.51
CA THR A 15 -0.49 6.47 -9.49
C THR A 15 0.30 5.79 -8.37
N GLY A 16 1.59 6.12 -8.23
CA GLY A 16 2.43 5.65 -7.13
C GLY A 16 1.94 6.10 -5.75
N ALA A 17 1.51 7.35 -5.63
CA ALA A 17 0.96 7.88 -4.38
C ALA A 17 -0.35 7.20 -3.98
N PHE A 18 -1.28 6.98 -4.92
CA PHE A 18 -2.52 6.24 -4.66
C PHE A 18 -2.25 4.78 -4.30
N PHE A 19 -1.28 4.14 -4.96
CA PHE A 19 -0.85 2.79 -4.63
C PHE A 19 -0.34 2.69 -3.18
N LEU A 20 0.55 3.60 -2.77
CA LEU A 20 1.07 3.65 -1.41
C LEU A 20 -0.03 3.96 -0.38
N ALA A 21 -0.92 4.89 -0.70
CA ALA A 21 -2.05 5.22 0.16
C ALA A 21 -2.95 4.01 0.40
N GLN A 22 -3.28 3.23 -0.63
CA GLN A 22 -4.07 2.00 -0.48
C GLN A 22 -3.37 0.95 0.38
N CYS A 23 -2.05 0.77 0.20
CA CYS A 23 -1.26 -0.14 1.03
C CYS A 23 -1.26 0.29 2.51
N LEU A 24 -1.08 1.59 2.79
CA LEU A 24 -1.09 2.14 4.13
C LEU A 24 -2.45 2.03 4.80
N VAL A 25 -3.53 2.30 4.06
CA VAL A 25 -4.90 2.15 4.57
C VAL A 25 -5.18 0.69 4.95
N ALA A 26 -4.84 -0.26 4.07
CA ALA A 26 -5.02 -1.67 4.34
C ALA A 26 -4.20 -2.13 5.56
N ALA A 27 -2.92 -1.74 5.62
CA ALA A 27 -2.03 -2.00 6.76
C ALA A 27 -2.57 -1.44 8.07
N PHE A 28 -3.11 -0.22 8.04
CA PHE A 28 -3.67 0.42 9.23
C PHE A 28 -4.90 -0.33 9.76
N PHE A 29 -5.84 -0.69 8.87
CA PHE A 29 -7.05 -1.43 9.27
C PHE A 29 -6.73 -2.84 9.75
N SER A 30 -5.85 -3.57 9.06
CA SER A 30 -5.42 -4.90 9.51
C SER A 30 -4.65 -4.85 10.82
N GLY A 31 -3.83 -3.82 11.03
CA GLY A 31 -3.16 -3.55 12.31
C GLY A 31 -4.15 -3.33 13.44
N ILE A 32 -5.13 -2.43 13.26
CA ILE A 32 -6.18 -2.22 14.26
C ILE A 32 -6.92 -3.53 14.56
N LEU A 33 -7.32 -4.27 13.52
CA LEU A 33 -8.08 -5.49 13.66
C LEU A 33 -7.33 -6.55 14.47
N LEU A 34 -6.05 -6.78 14.16
CA LEU A 34 -5.22 -7.74 14.91
C LEU A 34 -4.86 -7.22 16.31
N SER A 35 -4.78 -5.90 16.49
CA SER A 35 -4.49 -5.30 17.79
C SER A 35 -5.60 -5.57 18.81
N PHE A 36 -6.85 -5.76 18.38
CA PHE A 36 -7.94 -6.18 19.26
C PHE A 36 -7.78 -7.62 19.79
N VAL A 37 -7.05 -8.47 19.06
CA VAL A 37 -6.90 -9.90 19.40
C VAL A 37 -5.61 -10.16 20.17
N LEU A 38 -4.49 -9.60 19.70
CA LEU A 38 -3.14 -9.90 20.20
C LEU A 38 -2.47 -8.68 20.86
N GLY A 39 -3.22 -7.61 21.12
CA GLY A 39 -2.69 -6.39 21.71
C GLY A 39 -1.68 -5.66 20.80
N PRO A 40 -0.69 -4.95 21.36
CA PRO A 40 0.24 -4.12 20.57
C PRO A 40 1.04 -4.90 19.53
N LEU A 41 1.41 -6.15 19.83
CA LEU A 41 2.12 -7.04 18.91
C LEU A 41 1.24 -7.47 17.73
N GLY A 42 -0.06 -7.66 17.99
CA GLY A 42 -1.06 -7.84 16.93
C GLY A 42 -1.09 -6.65 15.98
N GLY A 43 -1.10 -5.44 16.53
CA GLY A 43 -1.06 -4.20 15.75
C GLY A 43 0.10 -4.15 14.75
N LEU A 44 1.31 -4.45 15.21
CA LEU A 44 2.51 -4.48 14.37
C LEU A 44 2.42 -5.57 13.29
N LEU A 45 2.08 -6.80 13.67
CA LEU A 45 1.98 -7.91 12.73
C LEU A 45 0.88 -7.66 11.68
N GLY A 46 -0.28 -7.16 12.12
CA GLY A 46 -1.38 -6.79 11.25
C GLY A 46 -0.99 -5.70 10.26
N PHE A 47 -0.22 -4.69 10.70
CA PHE A 47 0.28 -3.63 9.83
C PHE A 47 1.17 -4.17 8.71
N PHE A 48 2.20 -4.94 9.06
CA PHE A 48 3.12 -5.49 8.05
C PHE A 48 2.43 -6.51 7.14
N LEU A 49 1.65 -7.44 7.70
CA LEU A 49 0.98 -8.48 6.92
C LEU A 49 -0.09 -7.90 5.99
N GLY A 50 -0.89 -6.94 6.46
CA GLY A 50 -1.91 -6.29 5.62
C GLY A 50 -1.32 -5.38 4.56
N GLY A 51 -0.24 -4.67 4.87
CA GLY A 51 0.50 -3.88 3.89
C GLY A 51 1.10 -4.76 2.79
N ILE A 52 1.77 -5.85 3.16
CA ILE A 52 2.34 -6.83 2.20
C ILE A 52 1.23 -7.50 1.38
N ALA A 53 0.13 -7.92 2.02
CA ALA A 53 -0.98 -8.55 1.31
C ALA A 53 -1.60 -7.60 0.28
N MET A 54 -1.84 -6.34 0.64
CA MET A 54 -2.37 -5.34 -0.28
C MET A 54 -1.39 -4.99 -1.39
N PHE A 55 -0.10 -4.88 -1.07
CA PHE A 55 0.96 -4.68 -2.05
C PHE A 55 0.97 -5.81 -3.09
N LEU A 56 0.91 -7.07 -2.66
CA LEU A 56 0.87 -8.23 -3.55
C LEU A 56 -0.40 -8.26 -4.42
N LEU A 57 -1.55 -7.91 -3.84
CA LEU A 57 -2.82 -7.85 -4.57
C LEU A 57 -2.81 -6.78 -5.66
N ILE A 58 -2.34 -5.58 -5.34
CA ILE A 58 -2.29 -4.49 -6.33
C ILE A 58 -1.16 -4.74 -7.34
N SER A 59 0.00 -5.23 -6.91
CA SER A 59 1.09 -5.62 -7.82
C SER A 59 0.61 -6.64 -8.84
N ARG A 60 -0.14 -7.66 -8.40
CA ARG A 60 -0.75 -8.63 -9.31
C ARG A 60 -1.77 -8.00 -10.26
N LYS A 61 -2.54 -6.99 -9.82
CA LYS A 61 -3.54 -6.32 -10.66
C LYS A 61 -2.93 -5.35 -11.69
N VAL A 62 -1.79 -4.75 -11.37
CA VAL A 62 -1.13 -3.73 -12.21
C VAL A 62 -0.10 -4.36 -13.16
N TYR A 63 0.61 -5.41 -12.74
CA TYR A 63 1.72 -6.01 -13.49
C TYR A 63 1.47 -7.45 -13.95
N GLY A 64 0.36 -8.08 -13.56
CA GLY A 64 -0.04 -9.44 -13.95
C GLY A 64 -1.26 -9.45 -14.84
#